data_AF-A0A1Q9VYN6-F1
#
_entry.id   AF-A0A1Q9VYN6-F1
#
_cell.length_a   1.000
_cell.length_b   1.000
_cell.length_c   1.000
_cell.angle_alpha   90.00
_cell.angle_beta   90.00
_cell.angle_gamma   90.00
#
_symmetry.space_group_name_H-M   'P 1'
#
loop_
_entity.id
_entity.type
_entity.pdbx_description
1 polymer ?
#
loop_
_entity_poly.entity_id
_entity_poly.type
_entity_poly.pdbx_seq_one_letter_code
_entity_poly.pdbx_strand_id
1 'polypeptide(L)'
;MATEDPRAFLDGLVGLVATANERAAGLWSAFTTAARSDDAVAAELGALLERRRTDLRASVDLLASHGFTLHGPRERAAETLSYLVAPESYTHFVLGAGWSGTAYRAWLRDAVVRLVAAPPGEEPPRPRR
;
A
#
# COMPACT_ATOMS: atom_id res chain seq x y z
N MET A 1 -5.30 18.08 -13.74
CA MET A 1 -6.69 17.78 -13.35
C MET A 1 -6.67 16.45 -12.64
N ALA A 2 -7.06 16.43 -11.37
CA ALA A 2 -7.27 15.19 -10.64
C ALA A 2 -8.26 14.35 -11.46
N THR A 3 -7.96 13.07 -11.69
CA THR A 3 -8.84 12.18 -12.44
C THR A 3 -10.22 12.25 -11.79
N GLU A 4 -11.22 12.75 -12.52
CA GLU A 4 -12.59 12.92 -12.03
C GLU A 4 -13.23 11.58 -11.67
N ASP A 5 -12.65 10.46 -12.15
CA ASP A 5 -13.03 9.10 -11.80
C ASP A 5 -12.17 8.53 -10.65
N PRO A 6 -12.74 8.35 -9.45
CA PRO A 6 -12.10 7.73 -8.29
C PRO A 6 -11.60 6.31 -8.56
N ARG A 7 -12.28 5.55 -9.43
CA ARG A 7 -11.90 4.16 -9.74
C ARG A 7 -10.63 4.13 -10.59
N ALA A 8 -10.54 4.98 -11.60
CA ALA A 8 -9.34 5.14 -12.42
C ALA A 8 -8.15 5.69 -11.59
N PHE A 9 -8.41 6.59 -10.64
CA PHE A 9 -7.39 7.05 -9.69
C PHE A 9 -6.80 5.88 -8.89
N LEU A 10 -7.65 5.04 -8.29
CA LEU A 10 -7.18 3.89 -7.51
C LEU A 10 -6.43 2.87 -8.36
N ASP A 11 -6.88 2.61 -9.59
CA ASP A 11 -6.16 1.73 -10.53
C ASP A 11 -4.76 2.25 -10.84
N GLY A 12 -4.63 3.57 -11.06
CA GLY A 12 -3.34 4.22 -11.25
C GLY A 12 -2.42 4.08 -10.04
N LEU A 13 -2.96 4.32 -8.84
CA LEU A 13 -2.19 4.22 -7.58
C LEU A 13 -1.73 2.79 -7.30
N VAL A 14 -2.62 1.80 -7.43
CA VAL A 14 -2.28 0.37 -7.32
C VAL A 14 -1.26 -0.03 -8.37
N GLY A 15 -1.41 0.49 -9.59
CA GLY A 15 -0.49 0.25 -10.68
C GLY A 15 0.93 0.77 -10.39
N LEU A 16 1.03 1.98 -9.84
CA LEU A 16 2.28 2.59 -9.42
C LEU A 16 2.97 1.75 -8.33
N VAL A 17 2.22 1.39 -7.28
CA VAL A 17 2.73 0.59 -6.15
C VAL A 17 3.23 -0.77 -6.63
N ALA A 18 2.46 -1.47 -7.46
CA ALA A 18 2.86 -2.79 -7.93
C ALA A 18 4.15 -2.74 -8.76
N THR A 19 4.30 -1.74 -9.63
CA THR A 19 5.53 -1.55 -10.41
C THR A 19 6.71 -1.14 -9.51
N ALA A 20 6.48 -0.34 -8.47
CA ALA A 20 7.52 0.01 -7.51
C ALA A 20 8.00 -1.21 -6.73
N ASN A 21 7.07 -2.04 -6.23
CA ASN A 21 7.39 -3.25 -5.50
C ASN A 21 8.10 -4.29 -6.38
N GLU A 22 7.69 -4.45 -7.64
CA GLU A 22 8.37 -5.32 -8.60
C GLU A 22 9.86 -4.96 -8.76
N ARG A 23 10.19 -3.67 -8.81
CA ARG A 23 11.57 -3.19 -8.92
C ARG A 23 12.35 -3.27 -7.61
N ALA A 24 11.67 -3.05 -6.48
CA ALA A 24 12.32 -2.88 -5.19
C ALA A 24 12.38 -4.16 -4.35
N ALA A 25 11.54 -5.18 -4.59
CA ALA A 25 11.39 -6.34 -3.70
C ALA A 25 12.72 -7.06 -3.41
N GLY A 26 13.55 -7.28 -4.45
CA GLY A 26 14.86 -7.92 -4.27
C GLY A 26 15.83 -7.07 -3.44
N LEU A 27 15.93 -5.77 -3.76
CA LEU A 27 16.77 -4.84 -3.02
C LEU A 27 16.31 -4.69 -1.56
N TRP A 28 15.00 -4.62 -1.34
CA TRP A 28 14.40 -4.54 -0.01
C TRP A 28 14.77 -5.75 0.86
N SER A 29 14.71 -6.96 0.30
CA SER A 29 15.12 -8.17 1.03
C SER A 29 16.60 -8.14 1.43
N ALA A 30 17.48 -7.70 0.53
CA ALA A 30 18.90 -7.57 0.83
C ALA A 30 19.15 -6.49 1.90
N PHE A 31 18.50 -5.34 1.76
CA PHE A 31 18.64 -4.20 2.66
C PHE A 31 18.16 -4.53 4.08
N THR A 32 16.99 -5.14 4.22
CA THR A 32 16.45 -5.58 5.52
C THR A 32 17.25 -6.71 6.16
N THR A 33 17.91 -7.56 5.36
CA THR A 33 18.83 -8.58 5.88
C THR A 33 20.11 -7.94 6.42
N ALA A 34 20.73 -7.03 5.66
CA ALA A 34 21.94 -6.32 6.08
C ALA A 34 21.72 -5.49 7.35
N ALA A 35 20.55 -4.86 7.49
CA ALA A 35 20.16 -4.10 8.69
C ALA A 35 20.16 -4.93 9.98
N ARG A 36 20.16 -6.27 9.93
CA ARG A 36 20.20 -7.12 11.13
C ARG A 36 21.60 -7.23 11.74
N SER A 37 22.64 -6.90 10.99
CA SER A 37 24.04 -7.06 11.40
C SER A 37 24.89 -5.79 11.23
N ASP A 38 24.34 -4.73 10.64
CA ASP A 38 25.02 -3.46 10.41
C ASP A 38 24.16 -2.31 10.94
N ASP A 39 24.65 -1.64 11.98
CA ASP A 39 23.94 -0.55 12.68
C ASP A 39 23.72 0.68 11.79
N ALA A 40 24.64 0.96 10.85
CA ALA A 40 24.48 2.09 9.93
C ALA A 40 23.36 1.80 8.92
N VAL A 41 23.28 0.56 8.43
CA VAL A 41 22.18 0.11 7.58
C VAL A 41 20.85 0.09 8.34
N ALA A 42 20.85 -0.32 9.62
CA ALA A 42 19.67 -0.30 10.47
C ALA A 42 19.13 1.13 10.68
N ALA A 43 20.02 2.10 10.91
CA ALA A 43 19.65 3.50 11.04
C ALA A 43 19.01 4.05 9.75
N GLU A 44 19.59 3.74 8.59
CA GLU A 44 19.05 4.16 7.30
C GLU A 44 17.68 3.51 7.01
N LEU A 45 17.53 2.22 7.32
CA LEU A 45 16.23 1.54 7.22
C LEU A 45 15.18 2.21 8.11
N GLY A 46 15.54 2.59 9.35
CA GLY A 46 14.66 3.32 10.25
C GLY A 46 14.21 4.67 9.67
N ALA A 47 15.15 5.45 9.13
CA ALA A 47 14.85 6.73 8.49
C ALA A 47 13.94 6.57 7.26
N LEU A 48 14.19 5.55 6.44
CA LEU A 48 13.37 5.23 5.27
C LEU A 48 11.94 4.83 5.67
N LEU A 49 11.80 3.99 6.69
CA LEU A 49 10.49 3.57 7.19
C LEU A 49 9.68 4.74 7.74
N GLU A 50 10.31 5.71 8.40
CA GLU A 50 9.61 6.90 8.91
C GLU A 50 9.13 7.83 7.79
N ARG A 51 9.97 8.04 6.75
CA ARG A 51 9.55 8.75 5.53
C ARG A 51 8.36 8.06 4.88
N ARG A 52 8.46 6.74 4.69
CA ARG A 52 7.35 5.93 4.14
C ARG A 52 6.08 6.08 4.97
N ARG A 53 6.17 6.07 6.29
CA ARG A 53 5.01 6.22 7.19
C ARG A 53 4.34 7.59 6.98
N THR A 54 5.12 8.65 6.76
CA THR A 54 4.61 9.97 6.39
C THR A 54 3.93 9.98 5.02
N ASP A 55 4.56 9.38 4.01
CA ASP A 55 4.01 9.31 2.66
C ASP A 55 2.67 8.54 2.59
N LEU A 56 2.51 7.52 3.43
CA LEU A 56 1.28 6.73 3.46
C LEU A 56 0.13 7.42 4.18
N ARG A 57 0.41 8.25 5.19
CA ARG A 57 -0.61 9.16 5.74
C ARG A 57 -1.10 10.13 4.66
N ALA A 58 -0.19 10.72 3.89
CA ALA A 58 -0.55 11.58 2.77
C ALA A 58 -1.32 10.83 1.66
N SER A 59 -0.99 9.56 1.42
CA SER A 59 -1.71 8.72 0.44
C SER A 59 -3.16 8.44 0.86
N VAL A 60 -3.42 8.26 2.15
CA VAL A 60 -4.78 8.14 2.70
C VAL A 60 -5.55 9.45 2.57
N ASP A 61 -4.89 10.59 2.82
CA ASP A 61 -5.51 11.90 2.60
C ASP A 61 -5.86 12.13 1.12
N LEU A 62 -5.03 11.62 0.21
CA LEU A 62 -5.28 11.67 -1.23
C LEU A 62 -6.46 10.79 -1.66
N LEU A 63 -6.63 9.60 -1.05
CA LEU A 63 -7.84 8.80 -1.26
C LEU A 63 -9.10 9.58 -0.84
N ALA A 64 -9.07 10.20 0.33
CA ALA A 64 -10.19 11.00 0.83
C ALA A 64 -10.50 12.21 -0.07
N SER A 65 -9.48 12.89 -0.60
CA SER A 65 -9.67 14.03 -1.51
C SER A 65 -10.26 13.63 -2.88
N HIS A 66 -10.10 12.37 -3.27
CA HIS A 66 -10.75 11.75 -4.43
C HIS A 66 -12.14 11.14 -4.10
N GLY A 67 -12.72 11.44 -2.94
CA GLY A 67 -14.08 11.04 -2.58
C GLY A 67 -14.22 9.65 -1.96
N PHE A 68 -13.11 8.99 -1.62
CA PHE A 68 -13.18 7.73 -0.88
C PHE A 68 -13.56 7.95 0.58
N THR A 69 -14.36 7.05 1.13
CA THR A 69 -14.72 7.04 2.55
C THR A 69 -13.83 6.06 3.30
N LEU A 70 -13.00 6.55 4.23
CA LEU A 70 -12.14 5.69 5.04
C LEU A 70 -12.98 4.80 5.98
N HIS A 71 -12.57 3.54 6.13
CA HIS A 71 -13.27 2.59 7.02
C HIS A 71 -13.00 2.83 8.52
N GLY A 72 -12.06 3.70 8.84
CA GLY A 72 -11.69 4.02 10.21
C GLY A 72 -10.87 5.31 10.31
N PRO A 73 -10.33 5.59 11.51
CA PRO A 73 -9.47 6.76 11.72
C PRO A 73 -8.30 6.76 10.75
N ARG A 74 -7.91 7.95 10.28
CA ARG A 74 -6.81 8.19 9.33
C ARG A 74 -5.57 7.35 9.62
N GLU A 75 -5.09 7.36 10.87
CA GLU A 75 -3.88 6.63 11.26
C GLU A 75 -4.02 5.12 11.08
N ARG A 76 -5.18 4.54 11.41
CA ARG A 76 -5.42 3.10 11.22
C ARG A 76 -5.51 2.75 9.74
N ALA A 77 -6.14 3.61 8.93
CA ALA A 77 -6.20 3.44 7.48
C ALA A 77 -4.78 3.50 6.87
N ALA A 78 -3.92 4.41 7.34
CA ALA A 78 -2.54 4.54 6.86
C ALA A 78 -1.67 3.33 7.22
N GLU A 79 -1.77 2.82 8.46
CA GLU A 79 -1.06 1.60 8.86
C GLU A 79 -1.56 0.37 8.09
N THR A 80 -2.88 0.27 7.85
CA THR A 80 -3.44 -0.81 7.03
C THR A 80 -2.93 -0.73 5.59
N LEU A 81 -2.94 0.46 5.00
CA LEU A 81 -2.39 0.68 3.66
C LEU A 81 -0.90 0.34 3.60
N SER A 82 -0.14 0.70 4.63
CA SER A 82 1.30 0.40 4.76
C SER A 82 1.60 -1.08 4.66
N TYR A 83 0.83 -1.88 5.37
CA TYR A 83 0.94 -3.33 5.30
C TYR A 83 0.61 -3.87 3.91
N LEU A 84 -0.49 -3.41 3.30
CA LEU A 84 -0.94 -3.89 1.98
C LEU A 84 0.05 -3.56 0.87
N VAL A 85 0.67 -2.37 0.91
CA VAL A 85 1.58 -1.89 -0.13
C VAL A 85 3.05 -2.18 0.17
N ALA A 86 3.35 -2.89 1.25
CA ALA A 86 4.71 -3.26 1.64
C ALA A 86 5.38 -4.12 0.55
N PRO A 87 6.70 -3.97 0.29
CA PRO A 87 7.41 -4.82 -0.66
C PRO A 87 7.27 -6.32 -0.38
N GLU A 88 7.13 -6.69 0.90
CA GLU A 88 6.91 -8.06 1.36
C GLU A 88 5.62 -8.66 0.80
N SER A 89 4.57 -7.87 0.55
CA SER A 89 3.33 -8.36 -0.07
C SER A 89 3.59 -8.87 -1.49
N TYR A 90 4.40 -8.15 -2.27
CA TYR A 90 4.79 -8.56 -3.61
C TYR A 90 5.68 -9.80 -3.57
N THR A 91 6.68 -9.82 -2.69
CA THR A 91 7.53 -10.99 -2.49
C THR A 91 6.70 -12.23 -2.14
N HIS A 92 5.72 -12.09 -1.24
CA HIS A 92 4.88 -13.20 -0.84
C HIS A 92 4.00 -13.70 -1.99
N PHE A 93 3.19 -12.84 -2.60
CA PHE A 93 2.19 -13.28 -3.58
C PHE A 93 2.79 -13.59 -4.96
N VAL A 94 3.66 -12.74 -5.48
CA VAL A 94 4.20 -12.90 -6.83
C VAL A 94 5.38 -13.86 -6.83
N LEU A 95 6.40 -13.61 -6.01
CA LEU A 95 7.61 -14.43 -6.01
C LEU A 95 7.43 -15.75 -5.24
N GLY A 96 6.65 -15.75 -4.15
CA GLY A 96 6.41 -16.92 -3.32
C GLY A 96 5.24 -17.79 -3.82
N ALA A 97 4.07 -17.20 -4.02
CA ALA A 97 2.85 -17.91 -4.40
C ALA A 97 2.62 -18.00 -5.93
N GLY A 98 3.52 -17.44 -6.74
CA GLY A 98 3.50 -17.55 -8.20
C GLY A 98 2.39 -16.76 -8.90
N TRP A 99 1.81 -15.75 -8.23
CA TRP A 99 0.76 -14.93 -8.84
C TRP A 99 1.30 -14.11 -10.01
N SER A 100 0.48 -13.92 -11.03
CA SER A 100 0.78 -12.93 -12.07
C SER A 100 0.72 -11.51 -11.49
N GLY A 101 1.45 -10.58 -12.09
CA GLY A 101 1.36 -9.15 -11.72
C GLY A 101 -0.06 -8.61 -11.83
N THR A 102 -0.86 -9.09 -12.78
CA THR A 102 -2.28 -8.73 -12.93
C THR A 102 -3.12 -9.22 -11.77
N ALA A 103 -2.91 -10.47 -11.32
CA ALA A 103 -3.62 -11.02 -10.16
C ALA A 103 -3.26 -10.26 -8.87
N TYR A 104 -1.98 -9.93 -8.68
CA TYR A 104 -1.54 -9.12 -7.53
C TYR A 104 -2.15 -7.71 -7.54
N ARG A 105 -2.18 -7.02 -8.70
CA ARG A 105 -2.81 -5.68 -8.82
C ARG A 105 -4.30 -5.74 -8.50
N ALA A 106 -5.02 -6.72 -9.05
CA ALA A 106 -6.45 -6.90 -8.79
C ALA A 106 -6.74 -7.16 -7.30
N TRP A 107 -5.94 -8.02 -6.66
CA TRP A 107 -6.02 -8.27 -5.23
C TRP A 107 -5.70 -7.03 -4.40
N LEU A 108 -4.64 -6.30 -4.72
CA LEU A 108 -4.23 -5.11 -3.96
C LEU A 108 -5.32 -4.03 -4.03
N ARG A 109 -5.92 -3.83 -5.20
CA ARG A 109 -7.08 -2.95 -5.38
C ARG A 109 -8.25 -3.36 -4.47
N ASP A 110 -8.66 -4.63 -4.54
CA ASP A 110 -9.78 -5.14 -3.73
C ASP A 110 -9.49 -5.04 -2.22
N ALA A 111 -8.26 -5.35 -1.80
CA ALA A 111 -7.83 -5.22 -0.41
C ALA A 111 -7.87 -3.78 0.09
N VAL A 112 -7.40 -2.80 -0.71
CA VAL A 112 -7.50 -1.38 -0.36
C VAL A 112 -8.97 -0.95 -0.25
N VAL A 113 -9.82 -1.35 -1.19
CA VAL A 113 -11.26 -1.05 -1.13
C VAL A 113 -11.92 -1.62 0.12
N ARG A 114 -11.60 -2.87 0.48
CA ARG A 114 -12.25 -3.54 1.62
C ARG A 114 -11.72 -3.12 2.98
N LEU A 115 -10.43 -2.81 3.09
CA LEU A 115 -9.74 -2.66 4.37
C LEU A 115 -9.34 -1.22 4.68
N VAL A 116 -9.20 -0.36 3.66
CA VAL A 116 -8.75 1.03 3.83
C VAL A 116 -9.89 2.01 3.59
N ALA A 117 -10.50 2.00 2.40
CA ALA A 117 -11.51 2.99 2.05
C ALA A 117 -12.47 2.53 0.94
N ALA A 118 -13.77 2.80 1.10
CA ALA A 118 -14.78 2.55 0.06
C ALA A 118 -14.76 3.64 -1.01
N PRO A 119 -14.92 3.30 -2.30
CA PRO A 119 -15.12 4.30 -3.36
C PRO A 119 -16.46 5.03 -3.16
N PRO A 120 -16.61 6.24 -3.71
CA PRO A 120 -17.87 6.97 -3.61
C PRO A 120 -19.02 6.20 -4.27
N GLY A 121 -20.20 6.27 -3.66
CA GLY A 121 -21.39 5.54 -4.09
C GLY A 121 -21.47 4.08 -3.61
N GLU A 122 -20.44 3.57 -2.93
CA GLU A 122 -20.47 2.29 -2.22
C GLU A 122 -20.47 2.53 -0.71
N GLU A 123 -21.45 1.96 0.01
CA GLU A 123 -21.57 2.12 1.47
C GLU A 123 -20.45 1.30 2.17
N PRO A 124 -19.71 1.86 3.14
CA PRO A 124 -18.65 1.14 3.82
C PRO A 124 -19.21 -0.13 4.52
N PRO A 125 -18.46 -1.26 4.54
CA PRO A 125 -18.91 -2.48 5.17
C PRO A 125 -19.20 -2.22 6.65
N ARG A 126 -20.43 -2.52 7.08
CA ARG A 126 -20.82 -2.37 8.49
C ARG A 126 -19.95 -3.25 9.36
N PRO A 127 -19.46 -2.75 10.52
CA PRO A 127 -18.72 -3.57 11.45
C PRO A 127 -19.57 -4.77 11.87
N ARG A 128 -19.04 -5.98 11.73
CA ARG A 128 -19.66 -7.18 12.32
C ARG A 128 -19.52 -7.05 13.84
N ARG A 129 -20.67 -7.10 14.53
CA ARG A 129 -20.77 -7.12 15.99
C ARG A 129 -20.15 -8.38 16.57
#